data_AF-A0A8J2KNV4-F1
#
_entry.id   AF-A0A8J2KNV4-F1
#
_cell.length_a   1.000
_cell.length_b   1.000
_cell.length_c   1.000
_cell.angle_alpha   90.00
_cell.angle_beta   90.00
_cell.angle_gamma   90.00
#
_symmetry.space_group_name_H-M   'P 1'
#
loop_
_entity.id
_entity.type
_entity.pdbx_description
1 polymer ?
#
loop_
_entity_poly.entity_id
_entity_poly.type
_entity_poly.pdbx_seq_one_letter_code
_entity_poly.pdbx_strand_id
1 'polypeptide(L)' 'NNSDMDVPEIRVKTAYNGEILITYINPTITLDLFNTEIRDMCKFTPEQQFTTKWVDEEGDPCTISNQIEL' A
#
# COMPACT_ATOMS: atom_id res chain seq x y z
N ASN A 1 3.38 -7.62 -30.77
CA ASN A 1 3.50 -6.35 -30.04
C ASN A 1 2.48 -6.35 -28.93
N ASN A 2 2.94 -6.68 -27.73
CA ASN A 2 2.12 -6.81 -26.54
C ASN A 2 1.68 -5.39 -26.13
N SER A 3 0.42 -5.07 -26.33
CA SER A 3 -0.20 -3.92 -25.68
C SER A 3 -0.37 -4.29 -24.21
N ASP A 4 0.69 -4.06 -23.41
CA ASP A 4 0.53 -3.77 -21.99
C ASP A 4 -0.49 -2.62 -21.93
N MET A 5 -1.76 -2.99 -21.73
CA MET A 5 -2.81 -2.02 -21.48
C MET A 5 -2.33 -1.18 -20.30
N ASP A 6 -2.37 0.15 -20.43
CA ASP A 6 -2.20 1.08 -19.32
C ASP A 6 -3.23 0.72 -18.24
N VAL A 7 -2.89 -0.22 -17.36
CA VAL A 7 -3.68 -0.52 -16.19
C VAL A 7 -3.51 0.69 -15.29
N PRO A 8 -4.58 1.46 -15.01
CA PRO A 8 -4.45 2.67 -14.23
C PRO A 8 -3.93 2.31 -12.84
N GLU A 9 -2.77 2.86 -12.49
CA GLU A 9 -2.17 2.66 -11.18
C GLU A 9 -3.03 3.32 -10.10
N ILE A 10 -3.10 2.68 -8.93
CA ILE A 10 -3.81 3.20 -7.78
C ILE A 10 -2.86 4.13 -7.03
N ARG A 11 -3.24 5.40 -6.92
CA ARG A 11 -2.51 6.37 -6.10
C ARG A 11 -2.80 6.12 -4.62
N VAL A 12 -1.77 5.76 -3.86
CA VAL A 12 -1.85 5.56 -2.40
C VAL A 12 -1.18 6.72 -1.68
N LYS A 13 -1.84 7.21 -0.62
CA LYS A 13 -1.29 8.20 0.31
C LYS A 13 -1.08 7.53 1.66
N THR A 14 0.16 7.39 2.07
CA THR A 14 0.50 6.76 3.35
C THR A 14 0.92 7.83 4.34
N ALA A 15 0.19 7.90 5.45
CA ALA A 15 0.55 8.75 6.59
C ALA A 15 1.47 7.97 7.53
N TYR A 16 2.70 8.43 7.69
CA TYR A 16 3.66 7.82 8.61
C TYR A 16 4.56 8.90 9.23
N ASN A 17 4.76 8.84 10.56
CA ASN A 17 5.59 9.77 11.32
C ASN A 17 5.28 11.28 11.08
N GLY A 18 4.01 11.61 10.84
CA GLY A 18 3.56 12.97 10.54
C GLY A 18 3.75 13.42 9.08
N GLU A 19 4.34 12.56 8.24
CA GLU A 19 4.55 12.82 6.81
C GLU A 19 3.51 12.07 5.97
N ILE A 20 3.20 12.62 4.79
CA ILE A 20 2.38 11.96 3.77
C ILE A 20 3.27 11.55 2.62
N LEU A 21 3.42 10.24 2.43
CA LEU A 21 4.18 9.63 1.35
C LEU A 21 3.20 9.21 0.24
N ILE A 22 3.57 9.45 -1.02
CA ILE A 22 2.72 9.13 -2.17
C ILE A 22 3.43 8.04 -2.98
N THR A 23 2.71 6.94 -3.22
CA THR A 23 3.13 5.88 -4.14
C THR A 23 2.01 5.53 -5.10
N TYR A 24 2.36 4.79 -6.15
CA TYR A 24 1.43 4.27 -7.14
C TYR A 24 1.61 2.76 -7.18
N ILE A 25 0.52 2.02 -6.99
CA ILE A 25 0.54 0.56 -6.96
C ILE A 25 -0.28 -0.02 -8.10
N ASN A 26 0.12 -1.19 -8.58
CA ASN A 26 -0.67 -1.94 -9.54
C ASN A 26 -1.97 -2.46 -8.87
N PRO A 27 -3.15 -2.35 -9.50
CA PRO A 27 -4.40 -2.90 -8.95
C PRO A 27 -4.37 -4.41 -8.65
N THR A 28 -3.45 -5.16 -9.26
CA THR A 28 -3.27 -6.60 -9.04
C THR A 28 -2.06 -6.92 -8.15
N ILE A 29 -1.56 -5.95 -7.38
CA ILE A 29 -0.44 -6.16 -6.45
C ILE A 29 -0.82 -7.20 -5.38
N THR A 30 0.16 -8.03 -5.00
CA THR A 30 -0.02 -8.97 -3.90
C THR A 30 0.26 -8.30 -2.57
N LEU A 31 -0.31 -8.81 -1.49
CA LEU A 31 -0.08 -8.32 -0.14
C LEU A 31 1.41 -8.30 0.24
N ASP A 32 2.18 -9.29 -0.18
CA ASP A 32 3.62 -9.37 0.09
C ASP A 32 4.40 -8.26 -0.61
N LEU A 33 4.05 -7.97 -1.87
CA LEU A 33 4.65 -6.86 -2.63
C LEU A 33 4.22 -5.52 -2.06
N PHE A 34 2.94 -5.35 -1.72
CA PHE A 34 2.43 -4.15 -1.05
C PHE A 34 3.16 -3.90 0.27
N ASN A 35 3.36 -4.92 1.10
CA ASN A 35 4.12 -4.80 2.34
C ASN A 35 5.59 -4.45 2.10
N THR A 36 6.18 -4.94 1.01
CA THR A 36 7.56 -4.57 0.62
C THR A 36 7.64 -3.09 0.24
N GLU A 37 6.71 -2.60 -0.57
CA GLU A 37 6.61 -1.18 -0.94
C GLU A 37 6.45 -0.27 0.31
N ILE A 38 5.58 -0.65 1.26
CA ILE A 38 5.40 0.09 2.51
C ILE A 38 6.70 0.11 3.34
N ARG A 39 7.42 -1.02 3.43
CA ARG A 39 8.72 -1.06 4.12
C ARG A 39 9.73 -0.12 3.47
N ASP A 40 9.85 -0.17 2.16
CA ASP A 40 10.83 0.63 1.42
C ASP A 40 10.52 2.13 1.49
N MET A 41 9.23 2.49 1.46
CA MET A 41 8.75 3.85 1.55
C MET A 41 8.91 4.42 2.98
N CYS A 42 8.52 3.66 4.01
CA CYS A 42 8.62 4.09 5.42
C CYS A 42 10.00 3.83 6.05
N LYS A 43 10.95 3.27 5.29
CA LYS A 43 12.32 2.94 5.74
C LYS A 43 12.35 1.96 6.93
N PHE A 44 11.43 0.99 6.93
CA PHE A 44 11.43 -0.09 7.91
C PHE A 44 12.55 -1.08 7.61
N THR A 45 13.15 -1.63 8.66
CA THR A 45 14.02 -2.81 8.49
C THR A 45 13.18 -4.05 8.15
N PRO A 46 13.76 -5.11 7.56
CA PRO A 46 13.02 -6.32 7.23
C PRO A 46 12.33 -6.97 8.44
N GLU A 47 12.95 -6.90 9.62
CA GLU A 47 12.47 -7.53 10.86
C GLU A 47 11.44 -6.66 11.60
N GLN A 48 11.35 -5.38 11.27
CA GLN A 48 10.44 -4.47 11.96
C GLN A 48 8.98 -4.84 11.66
N GLN A 49 8.20 -5.09 12.71
CA GLN A 49 6.76 -5.32 12.55
C GLN A 49 6.04 -4.00 12.34
N PHE A 50 5.02 -4.01 11.49
CA PHE A 50 4.13 -2.88 11.27
C PHE A 50 2.71 -3.37 11.00
N THR A 51 1.76 -2.45 11.01
CA THR A 51 0.36 -2.70 10.64
C THR A 51 -0.08 -1.61 9.70
N THR A 52 -0.67 -2.00 8.57
CA THR A 52 -1.26 -1.03 7.64
C THR A 52 -2.75 -0.89 7.93
N LYS A 53 -3.21 0.36 7.94
CA LYS A 53 -4.63 0.69 8.06
C LYS A 53 -5.03 1.57 6.89
N TRP A 54 -6.11 1.23 6.22
CA TRP A 54 -6.75 2.11 5.26
C TRP A 54 -7.87 2.88 5.94
N VAL A 55 -8.12 4.09 5.45
CA VAL A 55 -9.23 4.93 5.90
C VAL A 55 -10.37 4.73 4.93
N ASP A 56 -11.51 4.29 5.43
CA ASP A 56 -12.70 4.05 4.60
C ASP A 56 -13.46 5.34 4.25
N GLU A 57 -14.61 5.18 3.60
CA GLU A 57 -15.47 6.30 3.19
C GLU A 57 -16.09 7.05 4.38
N GLU A 58 -16.24 6.37 5.53
CA GLU A 58 -16.77 6.94 6.77
C GLU A 58 -15.66 7.61 7.61
N GLY A 59 -14.40 7.41 7.22
CA GLY A 59 -13.22 7.93 7.90
C GLY A 59 -12.65 7.00 8.96
N ASP A 60 -13.15 5.77 9.05
CA ASP A 60 -12.73 4.79 10.04
C ASP A 60 -11.48 4.02 9.59
N PRO A 61 -10.55 3.72 10.51
CA PRO A 61 -9.33 3.00 10.19
C PRO A 61 -9.56 1.48 10.19
N CYS A 62 -9.61 0.88 9.01
CA CYS A 62 -9.70 -0.56 8.81
C CYS A 62 -8.30 -1.18 8.62
N THR A 63 -8.04 -2.34 9.23
CA THR A 63 -6.73 -3.00 9.13
C THR A 63 -6.64 -3.82 7.84
N ILE A 64 -5.49 -3.76 7.15
CA ILE A 64 -5.16 -4.65 6.03
C ILE A 64 -4.17 -5.70 6.56
N SER A 65 -4.60 -6.95 6.59
CA SER A 65 -3.84 -8.09 7.12
C SER A 65 -3.81 -9.29 6.18
N ASN A 66 -4.69 -9.33 5.18
CA ASN A 66 -4.76 -10.40 4.18
C ASN A 66 -5.08 -9.84 2.77
N GLN A 67 -4.97 -10.70 1.75
CA GLN A 67 -5.15 -10.31 0.35
C GLN A 67 -6.59 -9.90 0.00
N ILE A 68 -7.59 -10.32 0.76
CA ILE A 68 -9.00 -9.97 0.52
C ILE A 68 -9.30 -8.56 1.04
N GLU A 69 -8.59 -8.13 2.10
CA GLU A 69 -8.72 -6.79 2.69
C GLU A 69 -7.93 -5.71 1.93
N LEU A 70 -6.99 -6.10 1.07
CA LEU A 70 -6.22 -5.20 0.19
C LEU A 70 -7.00 -4.93 -1.09
#